data_AF-A0A0Q5FTR3-F1
#
_entry.id   AF-A0A0Q5FTR3-F1
#
_cell.length_a   1.000
_cell.length_b   1.000
_cell.length_c   1.000
_cell.angle_alpha   90.00
_cell.angle_beta   90.00
_cell.angle_gamma   90.00
#
_symmetry.space_group_name_H-M   'P 1'
#
loop_
_entity.id
_entity.type
_entity.pdbx_description
1 polymer ?
#
loop_
_entity_poly.entity_id
_entity_poly.type
_entity_poly.pdbx_seq_one_letter_code
_entity_poly.pdbx_strand_id
1 'polypeptide(L)'
;MASDSSTPPDEKLGPERTADGHHLIIDGRRWRATDPSIPEVFRQELVDELMAARRAVKTSEVDARRRVHDAKTALGERGAPWWEDRTGGPFDERIAATIRSLTRKREQSSICPSDVARTVGGETWRSLMPDVRRVAAELADHDEIVVTQKGRPVSIREARGPVRIIRGPKI
;
A
#
# COMPACT_ATOMS: atom_id res chain seq x y z
N MET A 1 26.07 -25.20 -44.29
CA MET A 1 26.02 -23.98 -43.46
C MET A 1 24.63 -23.95 -42.86
N ALA A 2 24.49 -24.46 -41.63
CA ALA A 2 23.21 -24.49 -40.94
C ALA A 2 22.96 -23.11 -40.34
N SER A 3 21.86 -22.47 -40.75
CA SER A 3 21.40 -21.20 -40.22
C SER A 3 20.83 -21.44 -38.82
N ASP A 4 21.62 -21.11 -37.81
CA ASP A 4 21.24 -21.13 -36.40
C ASP A 4 20.20 -20.03 -36.15
N SER A 5 18.92 -20.42 -36.18
CA SER A 5 17.79 -19.55 -35.88
C SER A 5 17.52 -19.64 -34.38
N SER A 6 18.37 -18.99 -33.60
CA SER A 6 18.15 -18.83 -32.16
C SER A 6 16.95 -17.90 -31.94
N THR A 7 15.80 -18.51 -31.66
CA THR A 7 14.63 -17.79 -31.14
C THR A 7 15.02 -17.29 -29.74
N PRO A 8 14.93 -15.98 -29.44
CA PRO A 8 15.22 -15.50 -28.09
C PRO A 8 14.22 -16.12 -27.11
N PRO A 9 14.63 -16.39 -25.86
CA PRO A 9 13.74 -16.94 -24.86
C PRO A 9 12.56 -15.99 -24.68
N ASP A 10 11.36 -16.58 -24.59
CA ASP A 10 10.08 -15.92 -24.33
C ASP A 10 10.18 -15.10 -23.04
N GLU A 11 10.61 -13.85 -23.20
CA GLU A 11 10.66 -12.83 -22.17
C GLU A 11 9.20 -12.67 -21.76
N LYS A 12 8.79 -13.30 -20.64
CA LYS A 12 7.39 -13.33 -20.20
C LYS A 12 6.86 -11.90 -20.10
N LEU A 13 6.29 -11.42 -21.20
CA LEU A 13 5.56 -10.18 -21.27
C LEU A 13 4.44 -10.34 -20.26
N GLY A 14 4.42 -9.45 -19.27
CA GLY A 14 3.33 -9.41 -18.31
C GLY A 14 1.97 -9.30 -19.01
N PRO A 15 0.86 -9.42 -18.27
CA PRO A 15 -0.46 -9.29 -18.87
C PRO A 15 -0.57 -7.97 -19.65
N GLU A 16 -1.26 -8.02 -20.80
CA GLU A 16 -1.52 -6.87 -21.66
C GLU A 16 -2.10 -5.71 -20.85
N ARG A 17 -1.74 -4.47 -21.21
CA ARG A 17 -2.23 -3.27 -20.54
C ARG A 17 -3.06 -2.42 -21.49
N THR A 18 -4.02 -1.67 -20.93
CA THR A 18 -4.68 -0.59 -21.67
C THR A 18 -3.66 0.48 -22.08
N ALA A 19 -3.97 1.25 -23.13
CA ALA A 19 -3.06 2.28 -23.66
C ALA A 19 -2.67 3.36 -22.63
N ASP A 20 -3.57 3.66 -21.69
CA ASP A 20 -3.32 4.56 -20.55
C ASP A 20 -2.52 3.89 -19.41
N GLY A 21 -2.27 2.58 -19.49
CA GLY A 21 -1.57 1.79 -18.46
C GLY A 21 -2.37 1.54 -17.17
N HIS A 22 -3.60 2.06 -17.07
CA HIS A 22 -4.43 2.02 -15.86
C HIS A 22 -4.94 0.62 -15.52
N HIS A 23 -5.10 -0.25 -16.52
CA HIS A 23 -5.66 -1.58 -16.36
C HIS A 23 -4.78 -2.64 -17.01
N LEU A 24 -4.73 -3.81 -16.38
CA LEU A 24 -4.29 -5.08 -16.95
C LEU A 24 -5.50 -5.77 -17.63
N ILE A 25 -5.28 -6.45 -18.73
CA ILE A 25 -6.26 -7.25 -19.46
C ILE A 25 -5.91 -8.72 -19.26
N ILE A 26 -6.80 -9.46 -18.59
CA ILE A 26 -6.62 -10.90 -18.29
C ILE A 26 -7.92 -11.60 -18.67
N ASP A 27 -7.85 -12.56 -19.58
CA ASP A 27 -9.01 -13.29 -20.11
C ASP A 27 -10.14 -12.34 -20.59
N GLY A 28 -9.76 -11.24 -21.27
CA GLY A 28 -10.68 -10.21 -21.77
C GLY A 28 -11.28 -9.30 -20.70
N ARG A 29 -10.95 -9.48 -19.41
CA ARG A 29 -11.42 -8.64 -18.31
C ARG A 29 -10.38 -7.61 -17.90
N ARG A 30 -10.84 -6.39 -17.59
CA ARG A 30 -10.00 -5.30 -17.08
C ARG A 30 -9.86 -5.38 -15.57
N TRP A 31 -8.62 -5.36 -15.10
CA TRP A 31 -8.25 -5.29 -13.68
C TRP A 31 -7.40 -4.05 -13.47
N ARG A 32 -7.70 -3.23 -12.46
CA ARG A 32 -6.89 -2.05 -12.20
C ARG A 32 -5.45 -2.46 -11.91
N ALA A 33 -4.50 -1.86 -12.62
CA ALA A 33 -3.08 -2.10 -12.41
C ALA A 33 -2.64 -1.47 -11.08
N THR A 34 -1.61 -2.05 -10.46
CA THR A 34 -0.92 -1.43 -9.33
C THR A 34 -0.42 -0.05 -9.73
N ASP A 35 -0.58 0.93 -8.84
CA ASP A 35 -0.11 2.30 -9.04
C ASP A 35 1.41 2.29 -9.36
N PRO A 36 1.82 2.75 -10.55
CA PRO A 36 3.22 2.72 -10.97
C PRO A 36 4.08 3.71 -10.19
N SER A 37 3.49 4.72 -9.53
CA SER A 37 4.22 5.73 -8.77
C SER A 37 4.68 5.28 -7.38
N ILE A 38 4.23 4.10 -6.91
CA ILE A 38 4.71 3.51 -5.65
C ILE A 38 6.19 3.16 -5.79
N PRO A 39 7.09 3.69 -4.93
CA PRO A 39 8.49 3.29 -4.91
C PRO A 39 8.66 1.79 -4.67
N GLU A 40 9.63 1.17 -5.36
CA GLU A 40 9.76 -0.29 -5.42
C GLU A 40 9.85 -0.96 -4.04
N VAL A 41 10.55 -0.35 -3.08
CA VAL A 41 10.64 -0.87 -1.71
C VAL A 41 9.26 -1.00 -1.06
N PHE A 42 8.42 0.03 -1.17
CA PHE A 42 7.07 -0.01 -0.60
C PHE A 42 6.15 -0.94 -1.39
N ARG A 43 6.30 -0.99 -2.72
CA ARG A 43 5.56 -1.93 -3.58
C ARG A 43 5.82 -3.36 -3.13
N GLN A 44 7.08 -3.75 -2.97
CA GLN A 44 7.46 -5.09 -2.55
C GLN A 44 6.94 -5.41 -1.14
N GLU A 45 7.03 -4.47 -0.19
CA GLU A 45 6.46 -4.63 1.15
C GLU A 45 4.95 -4.89 1.14
N LEU A 46 4.19 -4.17 0.29
CA LEU A 46 2.75 -4.36 0.13
C LEU A 46 2.41 -5.69 -0.56
N VAL A 47 3.20 -6.09 -1.56
CA VAL A 47 3.04 -7.40 -2.23
C VAL A 47 3.31 -8.55 -1.24
N ASP A 48 4.34 -8.43 -0.42
CA ASP A 48 4.66 -9.43 0.60
C ASP A 48 3.52 -9.60 1.61
N GLU A 49 2.96 -8.49 2.11
CA GLU A 49 1.79 -8.51 2.99
C GLU A 49 0.56 -9.08 2.29
N LEU A 50 0.32 -8.72 1.02
CA LEU A 50 -0.76 -9.31 0.22
C LEU A 50 -0.63 -10.83 0.12
N MET A 51 0.58 -11.33 -0.12
CA MET A 51 0.83 -12.77 -0.22
C MET A 51 0.71 -13.47 1.13
N ALA A 52 1.14 -12.83 2.22
CA ALA A 52 0.93 -13.32 3.58
C ALA A 52 -0.58 -13.40 3.91
N ALA A 53 -1.33 -12.35 3.63
CA ALA A 53 -2.77 -12.29 3.81
C ALA A 53 -3.51 -13.36 2.98
N ARG A 54 -3.10 -13.59 1.72
CA ARG A 54 -3.67 -14.66 0.89
C ARG A 54 -3.41 -16.06 1.47
N ARG A 55 -2.24 -16.29 2.08
CA ARG A 55 -1.95 -17.55 2.79
C ARG A 55 -2.85 -17.69 4.03
N ALA A 56 -3.01 -16.62 4.79
CA ALA A 56 -3.91 -16.57 5.96
C ALA A 56 -5.38 -16.83 5.60
N VAL A 57 -5.83 -16.45 4.40
CA VAL A 57 -7.18 -16.82 3.91
C VAL A 57 -7.32 -18.32 3.75
N LYS A 58 -6.27 -19.02 3.29
CA LYS A 58 -6.29 -20.49 3.12
C LYS A 58 -6.37 -21.22 4.47
N THR A 59 -5.82 -20.63 5.53
CA THR A 59 -5.90 -21.14 6.90
C THR A 59 -7.12 -20.65 7.67
N SER A 60 -8.04 -19.91 7.01
CA SER A 60 -9.27 -19.38 7.60
C SER A 60 -9.06 -18.45 8.80
N GLU A 61 -7.96 -17.70 8.84
CA GLU A 61 -7.77 -16.64 9.82
C GLU A 61 -8.84 -15.54 9.65
N VAL A 62 -9.42 -15.10 10.77
CA VAL A 62 -10.60 -14.21 10.81
C VAL A 62 -10.38 -12.93 10.00
N ASP A 63 -9.22 -12.29 10.15
CA ASP A 63 -8.91 -10.98 9.55
C ASP A 63 -8.27 -11.06 8.16
N ALA A 64 -8.03 -12.26 7.63
CA ALA A 64 -7.23 -12.43 6.42
C ALA A 64 -7.84 -11.74 5.18
N ARG A 65 -9.17 -11.76 5.05
CA ARG A 65 -9.86 -11.09 3.93
C ARG A 65 -9.74 -9.56 4.00
N ARG A 66 -9.80 -8.99 5.20
CA ARG A 66 -9.57 -7.55 5.45
C ARG A 66 -8.14 -7.17 5.06
N ARG A 67 -7.15 -7.98 5.46
CA ARG A 67 -5.74 -7.77 5.08
C ARG A 67 -5.52 -7.81 3.57
N VAL A 68 -6.18 -8.72 2.84
CA VAL A 68 -6.14 -8.74 1.37
C VAL A 68 -6.77 -7.48 0.78
N HIS A 69 -7.89 -7.01 1.35
CA HIS A 69 -8.51 -5.77 0.91
C HIS A 69 -7.56 -4.59 1.11
N ASP A 70 -7.02 -4.41 2.32
CA ASP A 70 -6.09 -3.33 2.65
C ASP A 70 -4.88 -3.30 1.71
N ALA A 71 -4.20 -4.44 1.53
CA ALA A 71 -2.99 -4.48 0.70
C ALA A 71 -3.30 -4.14 -0.76
N LYS A 72 -4.44 -4.59 -1.30
CA LYS A 72 -4.87 -4.24 -2.66
C LYS A 72 -5.26 -2.76 -2.79
N THR A 73 -5.93 -2.19 -1.80
CA THR A 73 -6.27 -0.77 -1.77
C THR A 73 -5.00 0.08 -1.67
N ALA A 74 -4.03 -0.30 -0.82
CA ALA A 74 -2.73 0.37 -0.70
C ALA A 74 -1.94 0.35 -2.03
N LEU A 75 -1.92 -0.80 -2.70
CA LEU A 75 -1.35 -0.98 -4.05
C LEU A 75 -2.07 -0.15 -5.14
N GLY A 76 -3.22 0.44 -4.83
CA GLY A 76 -4.04 1.20 -5.78
C GLY A 76 -4.89 0.32 -6.70
N GLU A 77 -4.95 -1.00 -6.46
CA GLU A 77 -5.74 -1.97 -7.26
C GLU A 77 -7.24 -1.90 -6.93
N ARG A 78 -7.61 -1.20 -5.86
CA ARG A 78 -8.99 -1.01 -5.35
C ARG A 78 -9.16 0.39 -4.79
N GLY A 79 -10.41 0.78 -4.51
CA GLY A 79 -10.74 2.09 -3.91
C GLY A 79 -10.62 3.23 -4.92
N ALA A 80 -10.18 4.40 -4.45
CA ALA A 80 -9.93 5.57 -5.29
C ALA A 80 -8.94 5.23 -6.42
N PRO A 81 -9.26 5.53 -7.69
CA PRO A 81 -8.32 5.38 -8.79
C PRO A 81 -7.08 6.25 -8.60
N TRP A 82 -5.90 5.70 -8.85
CA TRP A 82 -4.65 6.40 -8.59
C TRP A 82 -4.30 7.49 -9.62
N TRP A 83 -5.03 7.52 -10.75
CA TRP A 83 -4.95 8.56 -11.79
C TRP A 83 -5.94 9.71 -11.57
N GLU A 84 -6.78 9.63 -10.52
CA GLU A 84 -7.69 10.71 -10.12
C GLU A 84 -7.09 11.54 -8.98
N ASP A 85 -7.83 12.57 -8.58
CA ASP A 85 -7.42 13.46 -7.50
C ASP A 85 -7.25 12.74 -6.17
N ARG A 86 -6.12 13.02 -5.52
CA ARG A 86 -5.71 12.40 -4.25
C ARG A 86 -6.32 13.11 -3.05
N THR A 87 -7.65 13.14 -3.00
CA THR A 87 -8.40 13.90 -1.99
C THR A 87 -9.66 13.18 -1.51
N GLY A 88 -10.14 13.55 -0.31
CA GLY A 88 -11.41 13.10 0.23
C GLY A 88 -11.43 11.66 0.77
N GLY A 89 -12.60 11.25 1.28
CA GLY A 89 -12.77 9.98 1.99
C GLY A 89 -12.29 8.72 1.27
N PRO A 90 -12.56 8.53 -0.05
CA PRO A 90 -12.04 7.38 -0.77
C PRO A 90 -10.50 7.32 -0.82
N PHE A 91 -9.82 8.47 -0.84
CA PHE A 91 -8.36 8.53 -0.79
C PHE A 91 -7.84 8.36 0.64
N ASP A 92 -8.55 8.85 1.65
CA ASP A 92 -8.25 8.60 3.06
C ASP A 92 -8.23 7.10 3.38
N GLU A 93 -9.16 6.33 2.81
CA GLU A 93 -9.16 4.88 2.96
C GLU A 93 -7.89 4.24 2.36
N ARG A 94 -7.36 4.80 1.26
CA ARG A 94 -6.08 4.35 0.70
C ARG A 94 -4.91 4.64 1.64
N ILE A 95 -4.88 5.82 2.26
CA ILE A 95 -3.90 6.17 3.30
C ILE A 95 -3.99 5.17 4.47
N ALA A 96 -5.21 4.92 4.96
CA ALA A 96 -5.46 4.04 6.10
C ALA A 96 -5.03 2.60 5.80
N ALA A 97 -5.41 2.08 4.63
CA ALA A 97 -5.01 0.77 4.14
C ALA A 97 -3.48 0.64 4.04
N THR A 98 -2.79 1.67 3.53
CA THR A 98 -1.32 1.70 3.48
C THR A 98 -0.69 1.64 4.87
N ILE A 99 -1.22 2.40 5.85
CA ILE A 99 -0.74 2.35 7.24
C ILE A 99 -0.90 0.94 7.82
N ARG A 100 -2.08 0.34 7.68
CA ARG A 100 -2.37 -1.01 8.20
C ARG A 100 -1.48 -2.06 7.52
N SER A 101 -1.35 -2.04 6.20
CA SER A 101 -0.52 -3.00 5.48
C SER A 101 0.96 -2.89 5.82
N LEU A 102 1.53 -1.67 5.84
CA LEU A 102 2.96 -1.51 6.13
C LEU A 102 3.30 -1.82 7.59
N THR A 103 2.44 -1.46 8.55
CA THR A 103 2.66 -1.81 9.97
C THR A 103 2.57 -3.31 10.22
N ARG A 104 1.67 -4.03 9.53
CA ARG A 104 1.64 -5.51 9.54
C ARG A 104 2.91 -6.12 8.94
N LYS A 105 3.34 -5.62 7.77
CA LYS A 105 4.56 -6.11 7.11
C LYS A 105 5.80 -5.89 7.98
N ARG A 106 5.83 -4.81 8.74
CA ARG A 106 6.91 -4.39 9.62
C ARG A 106 6.64 -4.70 11.09
N GLU A 107 6.06 -5.86 11.40
CA GLU A 107 5.62 -6.27 12.75
C GLU A 107 6.64 -5.98 13.87
N GLN A 108 7.94 -6.16 13.62
CA GLN A 108 9.02 -5.95 14.61
C GLN A 108 9.70 -4.57 14.50
N SER A 109 9.18 -3.68 13.68
CA SER A 109 9.75 -2.34 13.47
C SER A 109 8.65 -1.29 13.31
N SER A 110 8.95 -0.17 12.66
CA SER A 110 8.01 0.93 12.52
C SER A 110 8.06 1.53 11.12
N ILE A 111 7.03 2.28 10.77
CA ILE A 111 7.04 3.22 9.63
C ILE A 111 7.08 4.66 10.17
N CYS A 112 7.15 5.63 9.27
CA CYS A 112 6.83 7.03 9.58
C CYS A 112 5.77 7.57 8.61
N PRO A 113 5.18 8.76 8.88
CA PRO A 113 4.21 9.36 7.95
C PRO A 113 4.74 9.50 6.52
N SER A 114 6.03 9.79 6.35
CA SER A 114 6.62 9.95 5.02
C SER A 114 6.75 8.64 4.23
N ASP A 115 6.77 7.47 4.89
CA ASP A 115 6.71 6.17 4.19
C ASP A 115 5.34 6.01 3.52
N VAL A 116 4.27 6.33 4.27
CA VAL A 116 2.88 6.28 3.80
C VAL A 116 2.66 7.27 2.66
N ALA A 117 3.06 8.52 2.82
CA ALA A 117 2.86 9.51 1.77
C ALA A 117 3.62 9.20 0.49
N ARG A 118 4.88 8.73 0.59
CA ARG A 118 5.63 8.30 -0.60
C ARG A 118 4.96 7.13 -1.31
N THR A 119 4.30 6.25 -0.56
CA THR A 119 3.55 5.13 -1.12
C THR A 119 2.34 5.61 -1.92
N VAL A 120 1.53 6.54 -1.39
CA VAL A 120 0.26 6.93 -2.04
C VAL A 120 0.35 8.19 -2.91
N GLY A 121 1.47 8.91 -2.84
CA GLY A 121 1.58 10.30 -3.28
C GLY A 121 2.51 10.57 -4.45
N GLY A 122 3.14 9.56 -5.05
CA GLY A 122 4.06 9.74 -6.18
C GLY A 122 4.99 10.95 -6.04
N GLU A 123 5.12 11.76 -7.09
CA GLU A 123 5.97 12.97 -7.09
C GLU A 123 5.50 14.07 -6.11
N THR A 124 4.19 14.16 -5.83
CA THR A 124 3.60 15.20 -4.99
C THR A 124 3.44 14.82 -3.53
N TRP A 125 4.02 13.70 -3.09
CA TRP A 125 3.77 13.10 -1.77
C TRP A 125 3.87 14.05 -0.57
N ARG A 126 4.72 15.08 -0.64
CA ARG A 126 4.89 16.06 0.44
C ARG A 126 3.60 16.80 0.78
N SER A 127 2.75 17.09 -0.21
CA SER A 127 1.48 17.79 0.03
C SER A 127 0.47 16.94 0.80
N LEU A 128 0.63 15.61 0.80
CA LEU A 128 -0.25 14.68 1.51
C LEU A 128 0.10 14.51 2.99
N MET A 129 1.17 15.15 3.49
CA MET A 129 1.55 15.04 4.90
C MET A 129 0.44 15.40 5.89
N PRO A 130 -0.35 16.47 5.70
CA PRO A 130 -1.47 16.78 6.59
C PRO A 130 -2.50 15.65 6.62
N ASP A 131 -2.89 15.10 5.47
CA ASP A 131 -3.87 14.01 5.39
C ASP A 131 -3.36 12.72 6.01
N VAL A 132 -2.10 12.35 5.74
CA VAL A 132 -1.50 11.17 6.37
C VAL A 132 -1.49 11.29 7.89
N ARG A 133 -1.17 12.48 8.43
CA ARG A 133 -1.18 12.70 9.88
C ARG A 133 -2.58 12.67 10.46
N ARG A 134 -3.57 13.22 9.74
CA ARG A 134 -4.98 13.18 10.14
C ARG A 134 -5.50 11.75 10.19
N VAL A 135 -5.33 10.98 9.10
CA VAL A 135 -5.78 9.58 9.04
C VAL A 135 -5.04 8.71 10.06
N ALA A 136 -3.73 8.94 10.27
CA ALA A 136 -3.00 8.25 11.34
C ALA A 136 -3.53 8.60 12.74
N ALA A 137 -4.03 9.82 12.97
CA ALA A 137 -4.67 10.17 14.23
C ALA A 137 -5.98 9.40 14.41
N GLU A 138 -6.81 9.33 13.38
CA GLU A 138 -8.09 8.58 13.40
C GLU A 138 -7.84 7.09 13.68
N LEU A 139 -6.85 6.46 13.03
CA LEU A 139 -6.48 5.07 13.30
C LEU A 139 -5.92 4.86 14.72
N ALA A 140 -5.20 5.84 15.27
CA ALA A 140 -4.73 5.78 16.65
C ALA A 140 -5.88 5.89 17.65
N ASP A 141 -6.87 6.74 17.38
CA ASP A 141 -8.10 6.87 18.20
C ASP A 141 -8.91 5.55 18.24
N HIS A 142 -8.74 4.69 17.24
CA HIS A 142 -9.35 3.37 17.17
C HIS A 142 -8.47 2.22 17.68
N ASP A 143 -7.28 2.50 18.23
CA ASP A 143 -6.29 1.50 18.65
C ASP A 143 -5.81 0.58 17.52
N GLU A 144 -5.92 1.01 16.26
CA GLU A 144 -5.37 0.26 15.12
C GLU A 144 -3.86 0.49 14.99
N ILE A 145 -3.36 1.63 15.44
CA ILE A 145 -1.92 1.92 15.49
C ILE A 145 -1.52 2.60 16.80
N VAL A 146 -0.23 2.56 17.10
CA VAL A 146 0.38 3.40 18.14
C VAL A 146 1.40 4.32 17.48
N VAL A 147 1.31 5.62 17.78
CA VAL A 147 2.29 6.61 17.35
C VAL A 147 3.26 6.88 18.49
N THR A 148 4.55 6.83 18.19
CA THR A 148 5.61 7.11 19.17
C THR A 148 6.53 8.22 18.71
N GLN A 149 7.09 8.94 19.67
CA GLN A 149 8.17 9.90 19.46
C GLN A 149 9.23 9.69 20.54
N LYS A 150 10.50 9.53 20.11
CA LYS A 150 11.60 9.18 21.03
C LYS A 150 11.27 7.95 21.90
N GLY A 151 10.61 6.96 21.31
CA GLY A 151 10.22 5.71 21.97
C GLY A 151 9.00 5.80 22.90
N ARG A 152 8.38 6.97 23.06
CA ARG A 152 7.22 7.16 23.94
C ARG A 152 5.93 7.34 23.13
N PRO A 153 4.80 6.73 23.52
CA PRO A 153 3.50 7.00 22.89
C PRO A 153 3.15 8.49 22.93
N VAL A 154 2.64 9.02 21.82
CA VAL A 154 2.23 10.43 21.68
C VAL A 154 0.99 10.54 20.79
N SER A 155 0.21 11.60 20.99
CA SER A 155 -0.81 12.01 20.01
C SER A 155 -0.14 12.61 18.77
N ILE A 156 -0.39 12.04 17.59
CA ILE A 156 0.16 12.57 16.34
C ILE A 156 -0.45 13.92 15.93
N ARG A 157 -1.63 14.25 16.47
CA ARG A 157 -2.31 15.54 16.26
C ARG A 157 -1.47 16.70 16.82
N GLU A 158 -0.78 16.46 17.93
CA GLU A 158 -0.02 17.47 18.67
C GLU A 158 1.50 17.36 18.46
N ALA A 159 2.00 16.14 18.20
CA ALA A 159 3.43 15.90 18.07
C ALA A 159 4.06 16.75 16.97
N ARG A 160 5.19 17.40 17.23
CA ARG A 160 5.96 18.12 16.19
C ARG A 160 7.19 17.33 15.77
N GLY A 161 7.55 17.42 14.50
CA GLY A 161 8.72 16.74 13.96
C GLY A 161 8.52 15.23 13.74
N PRO A 162 9.63 14.46 13.67
CA PRO A 162 9.59 13.04 13.34
C PRO A 162 8.83 12.20 14.39
N VAL A 163 7.99 11.31 13.89
CA VAL A 163 7.25 10.30 14.68
C VAL A 163 7.38 8.94 14.01
N ARG A 164 7.16 7.88 14.77
CA ARG A 164 7.11 6.49 14.29
C ARG A 164 5.70 5.95 14.49
N ILE A 165 5.23 5.13 13.57
CA ILE A 165 3.95 4.45 13.63
C ILE A 165 4.23 2.95 13.72
N ILE A 166 3.65 2.29 14.72
CA ILE A 166 3.70 0.84 14.91
C ILE A 166 2.29 0.27 14.92
N ARG A 167 2.20 -1.04 14.74
CA ARG A 167 0.96 -1.81 14.81
C ARG A 167 0.29 -1.63 16.18
N GLY A 168 -1.01 -1.37 16.19
CA GLY A 168 -1.84 -1.32 17.40
C GLY A 168 -2.55 -2.65 17.66
N PRO A 169 -3.20 -2.80 18.82
CA PRO A 169 -3.81 -4.07 19.24
C PRO A 169 -5.03 -4.51 18.41
N LYS A 170 -5.71 -3.61 17.68
CA LYS A 170 -6.93 -3.93 16.92
C LYS A 170 -6.72 -4.28 15.44
N ILE A 171 -5.48 -4.42 15.00
CA ILE A 171 -5.16 -4.91 13.66
C ILE A 171 -4.21 -6.07 13.75
#